data_AF-A0AA39LMR7-F1
#
_entry.id   AF-A0AA39LMR7-F1
#
_cell.length_a   1.000
_cell.length_b   1.000
_cell.length_c   1.000
_cell.angle_alpha   90.00
_cell.angle_beta   90.00
_cell.angle_gamma   90.00
#
_symmetry.space_group_name_H-M   'P 1'
#
loop_
_entity.id
_entity.type
_entity.pdbx_description
1 polymer ?
#
loop_
_entity_poly.entity_id
_entity_poly.type
_entity_poly.pdbx_seq_one_letter_code
_entity_poly.pdbx_strand_id
1 'polypeptide(L)'
;MTPTLGAAAPYVVEVRRNRKLFDMVPWDSVMSCPACSERFAVEYPPVNLGCGHALCGRCLRKGKKCPIDQSSLEVPVEEAVVNFTILRMMGLLVGRQSKQVHDHKYVDRMDGLLARIGRHFTETKTRRGGAVTSTSLSRAIQRKVLILIRTNITSPAGRLFCLRTVRSVAERILSEVLQPLTSSHSSSQIWDVLRTRRCQFLGPGTHSAVLREIHLLFDGGFPVTRKMAVRSIAAKLALDFPTVTKSAVNHLFQILYLGHLFVTVPRQGKAPLMRLKPEFFPFEVFELQHDMSLMRILLEAGLRVDKAQLSRLLYGHMKKQRHIQSIVDRLLQISDPQRKFIIPVSTLAETVRHVDDANLAKVVLLLEKLESFGYCDEPSWDVLLDAVKNVADLVDAYVAVKPDERRRAPRRH
;
A
#
# COMPACT_ATOMS: atom_id res chain seq x y z
N MET A 1 -39.42 -11.24 7.83
CA MET A 1 -38.72 -10.37 6.86
C MET A 1 -37.23 -10.40 7.19
N THR A 2 -36.51 -11.30 6.52
CA THR A 2 -35.09 -11.59 6.69
C THR A 2 -34.27 -10.69 5.75
N PRO A 3 -33.20 -10.02 6.20
CA PRO A 3 -32.28 -9.36 5.29
C PRO A 3 -31.41 -10.44 4.64
N THR A 4 -31.56 -10.59 3.33
CA THR A 4 -30.69 -11.39 2.47
C THR A 4 -29.26 -10.87 2.56
N LEU A 5 -28.37 -11.69 3.11
CA LEU A 5 -26.92 -11.52 3.02
C LEU A 5 -26.53 -11.57 1.53
N GLY A 6 -26.19 -10.39 1.00
CA GLY A 6 -25.71 -10.22 -0.36
C GLY A 6 -24.49 -11.10 -0.64
N ALA A 7 -24.54 -11.78 -1.78
CA ALA A 7 -23.43 -12.52 -2.35
C ALA A 7 -22.17 -11.65 -2.37
N ALA A 8 -21.08 -12.15 -1.77
CA ALA A 8 -19.77 -11.55 -1.93
C ALA A 8 -19.37 -11.68 -3.41
N ALA A 9 -19.33 -10.54 -4.11
CA ALA A 9 -18.89 -10.46 -5.49
C ALA A 9 -17.43 -10.96 -5.64
N PRO A 10 -17.08 -11.65 -6.74
CA PRO A 10 -15.74 -12.13 -6.99
C PRO A 10 -14.85 -10.97 -7.49
N TYR A 11 -14.47 -10.05 -6.60
CA TYR A 11 -13.62 -8.90 -6.95
C TYR A 11 -12.15 -9.18 -6.64
N VAL A 12 -11.53 -10.10 -7.39
CA VAL A 12 -10.09 -10.43 -7.27
C VAL A 12 -9.32 -10.30 -8.60
N VAL A 13 -9.96 -9.84 -9.68
CA VAL A 13 -9.33 -9.93 -11.03
C VAL A 13 -8.83 -8.60 -11.62
N GLU A 14 -9.22 -7.42 -11.14
CA GLU A 14 -8.99 -6.19 -11.94
C GLU A 14 -7.74 -5.34 -11.68
N VAL A 15 -6.92 -5.60 -10.66
CA VAL A 15 -5.69 -4.80 -10.42
C VAL A 15 -4.40 -5.55 -10.76
N ARG A 16 -4.49 -6.83 -11.17
CA ARG A 16 -3.31 -7.65 -11.47
C ARG A 16 -2.65 -7.37 -12.83
N ARG A 17 -3.22 -6.54 -13.71
CA ARG A 17 -2.72 -6.43 -15.10
C ARG A 17 -1.45 -5.60 -15.30
N ASN A 18 -1.13 -4.57 -14.51
CA ASN A 18 -0.18 -3.57 -15.02
C ASN A 18 1.18 -3.40 -14.34
N ARG A 19 1.62 -4.27 -13.41
CA ARG A 19 2.97 -4.08 -12.83
C ARG A 19 4.12 -4.44 -13.78
N LYS A 20 3.95 -5.46 -14.63
CA LYS A 20 4.96 -5.87 -15.62
C LYS A 20 5.11 -4.85 -16.78
N LEU A 21 4.14 -3.96 -16.96
CA LEU A 21 4.10 -2.98 -18.03
C LEU A 21 4.82 -1.67 -17.65
N PHE A 22 4.73 -1.24 -16.38
CA PHE A 22 5.49 -0.10 -15.85
C PHE A 22 7.01 -0.32 -15.84
N ASP A 23 7.51 -1.55 -16.03
CA ASP A 23 8.94 -1.87 -16.06
C ASP A 23 9.55 -1.72 -17.48
N MET A 24 8.75 -1.47 -18.54
CA MET A 24 9.27 -1.30 -19.91
C MET A 24 9.75 0.12 -20.22
N VAL A 25 9.27 1.13 -19.48
CA VAL A 25 9.80 2.51 -19.53
C VAL A 25 10.39 2.84 -18.16
N PRO A 26 11.60 3.41 -18.09
CA PRO A 26 12.17 3.84 -16.82
C PRO A 26 11.18 4.73 -16.07
N TRP A 27 10.84 4.35 -14.83
CA TRP A 27 9.84 5.05 -14.01
C TRP A 27 10.17 6.54 -13.81
N ASP A 28 11.42 6.93 -13.98
CA ASP A 28 11.97 8.28 -13.90
C ASP A 28 11.98 9.03 -15.23
N SER A 29 11.79 8.36 -16.37
CA SER A 29 11.68 9.01 -17.69
C SER A 29 10.26 9.50 -17.93
N VAL A 30 9.99 10.73 -17.48
CA VAL A 30 8.64 11.32 -17.47
C VAL A 30 8.48 12.51 -18.40
N MET A 31 9.59 13.07 -18.91
CA MET A 31 9.56 14.30 -19.72
C MET A 31 9.63 14.03 -21.23
N SER A 32 9.57 12.76 -21.65
CA SER A 32 9.63 12.36 -23.06
C SER A 32 8.49 11.40 -23.42
N CYS A 33 8.00 11.49 -24.65
CA CYS A 33 6.94 10.64 -25.15
C CYS A 33 7.47 9.23 -25.47
N PRO A 34 6.90 8.15 -24.90
CA PRO A 34 7.37 6.79 -25.15
C PRO A 34 7.10 6.31 -26.59
N ALA A 35 6.22 6.98 -27.34
CA ALA A 35 5.82 6.58 -28.69
C ALA A 35 6.66 7.22 -29.82
N CYS A 36 7.38 8.30 -29.53
CA CYS A 36 8.27 8.95 -30.50
C CYS A 36 9.65 9.31 -29.94
N SER A 37 9.88 9.07 -28.65
CA SER A 37 11.11 9.43 -27.93
C SER A 37 11.44 10.93 -27.87
N GLU A 38 10.58 11.79 -28.43
CA GLU A 38 10.73 13.24 -28.34
C GLU A 38 10.40 13.76 -26.95
N ARG A 39 11.11 14.80 -26.53
CA ARG A 39 10.81 15.56 -25.30
C ARG A 39 9.41 16.16 -25.41
N PHE A 40 8.76 16.44 -24.29
CA PHE A 40 7.53 17.23 -24.29
C PHE A 40 7.83 18.72 -24.48
N ALA A 41 6.88 19.46 -25.04
CA ALA A 41 6.92 20.91 -25.15
C ALA A 41 5.50 21.47 -25.13
N VAL A 42 5.36 22.79 -25.10
CA VAL A 42 4.05 23.46 -25.08
C VAL A 42 3.26 23.17 -26.36
N GLU A 43 3.95 23.04 -27.50
CA GLU A 43 3.37 22.77 -28.82
C GLU A 43 2.93 21.30 -29.01
N TYR A 44 3.52 20.39 -28.24
CA TYR A 44 3.20 18.97 -28.23
C TYR A 44 3.13 18.46 -26.78
N PRO A 45 2.10 18.92 -26.05
CA PRO A 45 2.04 18.72 -24.61
C PRO A 45 1.81 17.25 -24.24
N PRO A 46 2.23 16.84 -23.03
CA PRO A 46 1.96 15.51 -22.50
C PRO A 46 0.49 15.38 -22.11
N VAL A 47 -0.14 14.27 -22.46
CA VAL A 47 -1.51 13.92 -22.07
C VAL A 47 -1.48 12.55 -21.39
N ASN A 48 -1.99 12.48 -20.15
CA ASN A 48 -2.04 11.24 -19.38
C ASN A 48 -3.13 10.31 -19.94
N LEU A 49 -2.78 9.06 -20.19
CA LEU A 49 -3.72 8.00 -20.53
C LEU A 49 -4.19 7.26 -19.26
N GLY A 50 -5.29 6.50 -19.37
CA GLY A 50 -5.82 5.69 -18.26
C GLY A 50 -4.82 4.68 -17.69
N CYS A 51 -3.82 4.26 -18.47
CA CYS A 51 -2.74 3.38 -18.03
C CYS A 51 -1.68 4.03 -17.13
N GLY A 52 -1.71 5.36 -16.94
CA GLY A 52 -0.68 6.11 -16.21
C GLY A 52 0.58 6.44 -17.02
N HIS A 53 0.53 6.29 -18.35
CA HIS A 53 1.57 6.79 -19.26
C HIS A 53 1.12 8.08 -19.94
N ALA A 54 2.06 8.95 -20.31
CA ALA A 54 1.78 10.19 -21.02
C ALA A 54 2.28 10.12 -22.47
N LEU A 55 1.45 10.49 -23.43
CA LEU A 55 1.82 10.63 -24.85
C LEU A 55 1.75 12.09 -25.25
N CYS A 56 2.53 12.49 -26.27
CA CYS A 56 2.45 13.87 -26.77
C CYS A 56 1.22 14.04 -27.66
N GLY A 57 0.64 15.24 -27.67
CA GLY A 57 -0.55 15.54 -28.49
C GLY A 57 -0.39 15.24 -29.99
N ARG A 58 0.84 15.30 -30.54
CA ARG A 58 1.13 14.92 -31.93
C ARG A 58 0.97 13.41 -32.17
N CYS A 59 1.44 12.58 -31.25
CA CYS A 59 1.28 11.13 -31.33
C CYS A 59 -0.19 10.73 -31.20
N LEU A 60 -0.92 11.38 -30.30
CA LEU A 60 -2.34 11.11 -30.11
C LEU A 60 -3.20 11.50 -31.32
N ARG A 61 -2.94 12.64 -31.96
CA ARG A 61 -3.60 13.03 -33.22
C ARG A 61 -3.36 12.05 -34.37
N LYS A 62 -2.24 11.31 -34.34
CA LYS A 62 -1.95 10.22 -35.30
C LYS A 62 -2.59 8.88 -34.90
N GLY A 63 -3.49 8.87 -33.91
CA GLY A 63 -4.16 7.66 -33.43
C GLY A 63 -3.23 6.69 -32.68
N LYS A 64 -2.04 7.13 -32.24
CA LYS A 64 -1.13 6.24 -31.52
C LYS A 64 -1.69 5.90 -30.14
N LYS A 65 -1.62 4.62 -29.81
CA LYS A 65 -1.92 4.08 -28.48
C LYS A 65 -0.66 4.02 -27.63
N CYS A 66 -0.81 3.79 -26.33
CA CYS A 66 0.31 3.50 -25.46
C CYS A 66 1.12 2.32 -26.04
N PRO A 67 2.42 2.49 -26.34
CA PRO A 67 3.22 1.40 -26.91
C PRO A 67 3.44 0.24 -25.93
N ILE A 68 3.17 0.48 -24.65
CA ILE A 68 3.40 -0.44 -23.56
C ILE A 68 2.17 -1.35 -23.41
N ASP A 69 1.00 -0.78 -23.10
CA ASP A 69 -0.20 -1.57 -22.80
C ASP A 69 -1.38 -1.36 -23.77
N GLN A 70 -1.14 -0.65 -24.88
CA GLN A 70 -2.13 -0.39 -25.93
C GLN A 70 -3.35 0.42 -25.49
N SER A 71 -3.29 1.11 -24.34
CA SER A 71 -4.33 2.05 -23.94
C SER A 71 -4.47 3.22 -24.91
N SER A 72 -5.70 3.59 -25.24
CA SER A 72 -6.02 4.76 -26.08
C SER A 72 -6.50 5.94 -25.23
N LEU A 73 -6.54 7.12 -25.84
CA LEU A 73 -7.23 8.27 -25.28
C LEU A 73 -8.76 8.06 -25.45
N GLU A 74 -9.52 8.34 -24.41
CA GLU A 74 -10.98 8.11 -24.38
C GLU A 74 -11.78 9.29 -24.94
N VAL A 75 -11.14 10.46 -25.07
CA VAL A 75 -11.73 11.72 -25.54
C VAL A 75 -10.99 12.26 -26.76
N PRO A 76 -11.57 13.20 -27.53
CA PRO A 76 -10.82 13.96 -28.52
C PRO A 76 -9.58 14.64 -27.93
N VAL A 77 -8.53 14.84 -28.73
CA VAL A 77 -7.24 15.38 -28.24
C VAL A 77 -7.39 16.80 -27.72
N GLU A 78 -8.34 17.56 -28.29
CA GLU A 78 -8.66 18.95 -27.95
C GLU A 78 -9.36 19.08 -26.58
N GLU A 79 -10.06 18.03 -26.15
CA GLU A 79 -10.76 17.93 -24.87
C GLU A 79 -9.90 17.26 -23.78
N ALA A 80 -8.72 16.76 -24.15
CA ALA A 80 -7.86 16.01 -23.26
C ALA A 80 -7.14 16.91 -22.24
N VAL A 81 -7.03 16.42 -21.00
CA VAL A 81 -6.23 17.08 -19.96
C VAL A 81 -4.76 17.03 -20.33
N VAL A 82 -4.15 18.20 -20.45
CA VAL A 82 -2.70 18.34 -20.59
C VAL A 82 -2.06 18.21 -19.21
N ASN A 83 -1.02 17.40 -19.08
CA ASN A 83 -0.22 17.32 -17.86
C ASN A 83 0.73 18.52 -17.75
N PHE A 84 0.20 19.67 -17.33
CA PHE A 84 0.99 20.88 -17.14
C PHE A 84 2.02 20.74 -16.01
N THR A 85 1.81 19.84 -15.06
CA THR A 85 2.82 19.55 -14.01
C THR A 85 4.13 19.07 -14.62
N ILE A 86 4.12 18.15 -15.58
CA ILE A 86 5.35 17.68 -16.25
C ILE A 86 6.06 18.85 -16.95
N LEU A 87 5.32 19.70 -17.67
CA LEU A 87 5.90 20.86 -18.34
C LEU A 87 6.52 21.86 -17.34
N ARG A 88 5.86 22.11 -16.20
CA ARG A 88 6.41 22.95 -15.12
C ARG A 88 7.67 22.35 -14.49
N MET A 89 7.73 21.02 -14.32
CA MET A 89 8.95 20.33 -13.86
C MET A 89 10.11 20.50 -14.84
N MET A 90 9.83 20.73 -16.13
CA MET A 90 10.83 21.04 -17.16
C MET A 90 11.23 22.52 -17.18
N GLY A 91 10.70 23.35 -16.27
CA GLY A 91 10.92 24.80 -16.24
C GLY A 91 10.13 25.59 -17.28
N LEU A 92 9.13 24.97 -17.92
CA LEU A 92 8.32 25.62 -18.95
C LEU A 92 7.17 26.40 -18.32
N LEU A 93 6.94 27.60 -18.86
CA LEU A 93 5.77 28.41 -18.52
C LEU A 93 4.55 27.87 -19.27
N VAL A 94 3.48 27.62 -18.53
CA VAL A 94 2.24 27.06 -19.06
C VAL A 94 1.04 27.80 -18.50
N GLY A 95 0.00 27.94 -19.31
CA GLY A 95 -1.24 28.61 -18.97
C GLY A 95 -2.21 27.73 -18.16
N ARG A 96 -3.48 27.83 -18.54
CA ARG A 96 -4.60 27.04 -18.00
C ARG A 96 -5.09 26.04 -19.02
N GLN A 97 -5.84 25.05 -18.56
CA GLN A 97 -6.50 24.07 -19.43
C GLN A 97 -7.45 24.76 -20.42
N SER A 98 -7.65 24.14 -21.59
CA SER A 98 -8.65 24.60 -22.56
C SER A 98 -10.04 24.61 -21.92
N LYS A 99 -10.91 25.54 -22.33
CA LYS A 99 -12.32 25.55 -21.90
C LYS A 99 -13.09 24.30 -22.37
N GLN A 100 -12.56 23.59 -23.36
CA GLN A 100 -13.10 22.31 -23.84
C GLN A 100 -12.83 21.15 -22.88
N VAL A 101 -11.88 21.29 -21.95
CA VAL A 101 -11.60 20.27 -20.93
C VAL A 101 -12.72 20.29 -19.87
N HIS A 102 -13.34 19.12 -19.68
CA HIS A 102 -14.33 18.92 -18.62
C HIS A 102 -13.70 19.21 -17.24
N ASP A 103 -14.43 19.90 -16.36
CA ASP A 103 -13.96 20.29 -15.03
C ASP A 103 -12.63 21.08 -15.02
N HIS A 104 -12.27 21.79 -16.10
CA HIS A 104 -10.99 22.47 -16.26
C HIS A 104 -10.54 23.30 -15.03
N LYS A 105 -11.47 23.94 -14.31
CA LYS A 105 -11.17 24.70 -13.08
C LYS A 105 -10.62 23.83 -11.95
N TYR A 106 -11.15 22.63 -11.78
CA TYR A 106 -10.67 21.67 -10.78
C TYR A 106 -9.33 21.07 -11.22
N VAL A 107 -9.19 20.77 -12.52
CA VAL A 107 -7.94 20.28 -13.12
C VAL A 107 -6.81 21.31 -12.96
N ASP A 108 -7.05 22.59 -13.23
CA ASP A 108 -6.06 23.67 -13.04
C ASP A 108 -5.58 23.75 -11.57
N ARG A 109 -6.50 23.60 -10.60
CA ARG A 109 -6.15 23.57 -9.17
C ARG A 109 -5.30 22.35 -8.83
N MET A 110 -5.68 21.18 -9.37
CA MET A 110 -4.93 19.94 -9.21
C MET A 110 -3.51 20.07 -9.74
N ASP A 111 -3.35 20.60 -10.95
CA ASP A 111 -2.05 20.83 -11.60
C ASP A 111 -1.14 21.73 -10.75
N GLY A 112 -1.72 22.75 -10.09
CA GLY A 112 -0.98 23.62 -9.16
C GLY A 112 -0.46 22.87 -7.92
N LEU A 113 -1.29 22.02 -7.32
CA LEU A 113 -0.90 21.20 -6.17
C LEU A 113 0.17 20.17 -6.56
N LEU A 114 -0.01 19.49 -7.69
CA LEU A 114 0.96 18.51 -8.21
C LEU A 114 2.28 19.18 -8.62
N ALA A 115 2.26 20.40 -9.17
CA ALA A 115 3.46 21.18 -9.45
C ALA A 115 4.24 21.53 -8.18
N ARG A 116 3.54 21.79 -7.06
CA ARG A 116 4.20 22.00 -5.75
C ARG A 116 4.94 20.76 -5.27
N ILE A 117 4.48 19.56 -5.61
CA ILE A 117 5.22 18.32 -5.37
C ILE A 117 6.37 18.18 -6.38
N GLY A 118 6.09 18.46 -7.66
CA GLY A 118 7.04 18.34 -8.78
C GLY A 118 8.31 19.18 -8.60
N ARG A 119 8.26 20.30 -7.87
CA ARG A 119 9.43 21.15 -7.57
C ARG A 119 10.56 20.45 -6.82
N HIS A 120 10.28 19.32 -6.17
CA HIS A 120 11.30 18.51 -5.47
C HIS A 120 12.12 17.64 -6.43
N PHE A 121 11.80 17.65 -7.71
CA PHE A 121 12.54 16.94 -8.75
C PHE A 121 13.42 17.89 -9.55
N THR A 122 14.54 17.36 -10.01
CA THR A 122 15.44 18.00 -10.97
C THR A 122 15.66 17.07 -12.14
N GLU A 123 15.88 17.64 -13.32
CA GLU A 123 16.21 16.86 -14.50
C GLU A 123 17.60 16.22 -14.34
N THR A 124 17.71 14.93 -14.71
CA THR A 124 19.02 14.27 -14.79
C THR A 124 19.68 14.57 -16.14
N LYS A 125 20.97 14.87 -16.09
CA LYS A 125 21.83 15.04 -17.28
C LYS A 125 22.06 13.67 -17.94
N THR A 126 21.07 13.14 -18.63
CA THR A 126 21.17 11.88 -19.40
C THR A 126 21.26 12.17 -20.89
N ARG A 127 21.94 11.29 -21.65
CA ARG A 127 22.21 11.46 -23.09
C ARG A 127 20.95 11.61 -23.96
N ARG A 128 19.79 11.14 -23.49
CA ARG A 128 18.49 11.25 -24.20
C ARG A 128 17.60 12.38 -23.67
N GLY A 129 17.97 13.03 -22.57
CA GLY A 129 17.13 14.02 -21.89
C GLY A 129 15.86 13.40 -21.30
N GLY A 130 15.33 14.03 -20.24
CA GLY A 130 13.95 13.79 -19.82
C GLY A 130 13.70 12.73 -18.75
N ALA A 131 14.74 12.28 -18.07
CA ALA A 131 14.60 11.60 -16.78
C ALA A 131 14.68 12.61 -15.62
N VAL A 132 14.02 12.31 -14.51
CA VAL A 132 14.00 13.15 -13.30
C VAL A 132 14.54 12.40 -12.10
N THR A 133 15.16 13.14 -11.18
CA THR A 133 15.60 12.61 -9.88
C THR A 133 15.27 13.60 -8.79
N SER A 134 15.40 13.18 -7.54
CA SER A 134 15.34 14.06 -6.38
C SER A 134 16.43 13.67 -5.39
N THR A 135 17.07 14.68 -4.80
CA THR A 135 18.02 14.50 -3.68
C THR A 135 17.35 14.60 -2.32
N SER A 136 16.16 15.20 -2.26
CA SER A 136 15.38 15.38 -1.03
C SER A 136 14.36 14.27 -0.79
N LEU A 137 13.95 13.53 -1.83
CA LEU A 137 12.98 12.43 -1.73
C LEU A 137 13.66 11.07 -1.87
N SER A 138 13.25 10.08 -1.07
CA SER A 138 13.71 8.70 -1.26
C SER A 138 13.24 8.14 -2.60
N ARG A 139 13.99 7.19 -3.20
CA ARG A 139 13.60 6.56 -4.48
C ARG A 139 12.20 5.93 -4.44
N ALA A 140 11.78 5.44 -3.28
CA ALA A 140 10.45 4.87 -3.10
C ALA A 140 9.35 5.93 -3.12
N ILE A 141 9.57 7.09 -2.49
CA ILE A 141 8.64 8.23 -2.54
C ILE A 141 8.62 8.83 -3.95
N GLN A 142 9.79 9.01 -4.57
CA GLN A 142 9.90 9.51 -5.96
C GLN A 142 9.01 8.69 -6.91
N ARG A 143 9.13 7.36 -6.87
CA ARG A 143 8.30 6.46 -7.69
C ARG A 143 6.81 6.69 -7.49
N LYS A 144 6.34 6.76 -6.23
CA LYS A 144 4.91 6.92 -5.92
C LYS A 144 4.38 8.29 -6.33
N VAL A 145 5.17 9.34 -6.13
CA VAL A 145 4.83 10.70 -6.54
C VAL A 145 4.77 10.83 -8.06
N LEU A 146 5.69 10.23 -8.81
CA LEU A 146 5.62 10.25 -10.28
C LEU A 146 4.44 9.43 -10.84
N ILE A 147 3.94 8.44 -10.09
CA ILE A 147 2.66 7.78 -10.41
C ILE A 147 1.51 8.76 -10.16
N LEU A 148 1.51 9.47 -9.01
CA LEU A 148 0.49 10.46 -8.68
C LEU A 148 0.37 11.56 -9.76
N ILE A 149 1.51 12.11 -10.21
CA ILE A 149 1.57 13.13 -11.27
C ILE A 149 1.04 12.60 -12.62
N ARG A 150 1.13 11.30 -12.87
CA ARG A 150 0.66 10.66 -14.10
C ARG A 150 -0.74 10.05 -14.00
N THR A 151 -1.43 10.25 -12.89
CA THR A 151 -2.82 9.82 -12.76
C THR A 151 -3.68 10.50 -13.82
N ASN A 152 -4.53 9.72 -14.49
CA ASN A 152 -5.62 10.29 -15.25
C ASN A 152 -6.74 10.59 -14.26
N ILE A 153 -7.16 11.85 -14.12
CA ILE A 153 -8.17 12.30 -13.15
C ILE A 153 -9.52 12.64 -13.80
N THR A 154 -9.64 12.49 -15.13
CA THR A 154 -10.88 12.81 -15.83
C THR A 154 -11.99 11.80 -15.52
N SER A 155 -11.62 10.52 -15.41
CA SER A 155 -12.57 9.46 -15.10
C SER A 155 -12.77 9.26 -13.59
N PRO A 156 -13.97 8.86 -13.16
CA PRO A 156 -14.26 8.32 -11.84
C PRO A 156 -13.19 7.38 -11.26
N ALA A 157 -12.86 6.33 -12.03
CA ALA A 157 -11.88 5.33 -11.63
C ALA A 157 -10.47 5.94 -11.48
N GLY A 158 -10.15 6.90 -12.35
CA GLY A 158 -8.92 7.68 -12.31
C GLY A 158 -8.78 8.54 -11.06
N ARG A 159 -9.86 9.22 -10.63
CA ARG A 159 -9.91 9.98 -9.37
C ARG A 159 -9.73 9.08 -8.15
N LEU A 160 -10.42 7.95 -8.10
CA LEU A 160 -10.25 6.96 -7.03
C LEU A 160 -8.81 6.41 -7.00
N PHE A 161 -8.22 6.13 -8.16
CA PHE A 161 -6.83 5.70 -8.27
C PHE A 161 -5.86 6.78 -7.78
N CYS A 162 -6.11 8.05 -8.10
CA CYS A 162 -5.35 9.19 -7.61
C CYS A 162 -5.40 9.28 -6.08
N LEU A 163 -6.59 9.19 -5.48
CA LEU A 163 -6.76 9.19 -4.02
C LEU A 163 -6.05 8.01 -3.35
N ARG A 164 -6.09 6.82 -3.94
CA ARG A 164 -5.33 5.65 -3.44
C ARG A 164 -3.82 5.83 -3.57
N THR A 165 -3.38 6.55 -4.60
CA THR A 165 -1.96 6.89 -4.77
C THR A 165 -1.51 7.91 -3.71
N VAL A 166 -2.36 8.87 -3.36
CA VAL A 166 -2.16 9.78 -2.21
C VAL A 166 -1.93 8.97 -0.92
N ARG A 167 -2.81 8.01 -0.59
CA ARG A 167 -2.63 7.10 0.56
C ARG A 167 -1.27 6.40 0.51
N SER A 168 -0.90 5.90 -0.66
CA SER A 168 0.35 5.14 -0.83
C SER A 168 1.60 5.99 -0.59
N VAL A 169 1.58 7.27 -0.97
CA VAL A 169 2.65 8.23 -0.65
C VAL A 169 2.68 8.48 0.85
N ALA A 170 1.52 8.70 1.48
CA ALA A 170 1.39 8.97 2.90
C ALA A 170 1.90 7.81 3.78
N GLU A 171 1.45 6.57 3.52
CA GLU A 171 1.92 5.37 4.22
C GLU A 171 3.43 5.16 4.05
N ARG A 172 3.97 5.53 2.88
CA ARG A 172 5.41 5.44 2.66
C ARG A 172 6.19 6.45 3.51
N ILE A 173 5.70 7.68 3.60
CA ILE A 173 6.28 8.72 4.47
C ILE A 173 6.17 8.29 5.93
N LEU A 174 5.03 7.77 6.38
CA LEU A 174 4.83 7.22 7.72
C LEU A 174 5.87 6.13 8.04
N SER A 175 6.08 5.17 7.13
CA SER A 175 7.05 4.09 7.31
C SER A 175 8.51 4.57 7.30
N GLU A 176 8.81 5.65 6.58
CA GLU A 176 10.16 6.20 6.52
C GLU A 176 10.49 7.18 7.64
N VAL A 177 9.49 7.86 8.22
CA VAL A 177 9.69 8.94 9.20
C VAL A 177 9.28 8.53 10.60
N LEU A 178 8.06 7.99 10.78
CA LEU A 178 7.53 7.70 12.11
C LEU A 178 7.93 6.29 12.59
N GLN A 179 7.80 5.28 11.72
CA GLN A 179 8.07 3.89 12.09
C GLN A 179 9.51 3.63 12.58
N PRO A 180 10.56 4.33 12.10
CA PRO A 180 11.89 4.20 12.68
C PRO A 180 11.97 4.61 14.15
N LEU A 181 11.16 5.57 14.59
CA LEU A 181 11.13 6.09 15.97
C LEU A 181 10.54 5.07 16.96
N THR A 182 9.78 4.10 16.45
CA THR A 182 9.19 3.00 17.24
C THR A 182 9.94 1.68 17.08
N SER A 183 11.10 1.68 16.40
CA SER A 183 11.87 0.46 16.15
C SER A 183 12.34 -0.13 17.47
N SER A 184 11.97 -1.37 17.73
CA SER A 184 12.44 -2.12 18.87
C SER A 184 13.23 -3.33 18.43
N HIS A 185 14.33 -3.58 19.14
CA HIS A 185 15.18 -4.74 18.92
C HIS A 185 14.74 -5.94 19.76
N SER A 186 13.81 -5.76 20.70
CA SER A 186 13.41 -6.83 21.62
C SER A 186 12.38 -7.77 20.99
N SER A 187 12.69 -9.07 21.03
CA SER A 187 11.73 -10.12 20.67
C SER A 187 10.54 -10.17 21.62
N SER A 188 10.66 -9.65 22.85
CA SER A 188 9.57 -9.67 23.85
C SER A 188 8.34 -8.91 23.35
N GLN A 189 8.54 -7.76 22.71
CA GLN A 189 7.45 -6.90 22.26
C GLN A 189 6.62 -7.53 21.14
N ILE A 190 7.23 -8.35 20.29
CA ILE A 190 6.51 -9.13 19.27
C ILE A 190 5.48 -10.02 19.95
N TRP A 191 5.88 -10.68 21.04
CA TRP A 191 5.02 -11.57 21.79
C TRP A 191 3.99 -10.81 22.62
N ASP A 192 4.34 -9.64 23.17
CA ASP A 192 3.39 -8.77 23.86
C ASP A 192 2.27 -8.32 22.93
N VAL A 193 2.59 -7.89 21.71
CA VAL A 193 1.61 -7.50 20.69
C VAL A 193 0.68 -8.66 20.31
N LEU A 194 1.19 -9.89 20.22
CA LEU A 194 0.30 -11.04 20.01
C LEU A 194 -0.62 -11.26 21.21
N ARG A 195 -0.07 -11.21 22.44
CA ARG A 195 -0.83 -11.44 23.67
C ARG A 195 -1.92 -10.40 23.91
N THR A 196 -1.68 -9.12 23.64
CA THR A 196 -2.69 -8.05 23.78
C THR A 196 -3.89 -8.27 22.86
N ARG A 197 -3.69 -8.98 21.75
CA ARG A 197 -4.75 -9.40 20.82
C ARG A 197 -5.28 -10.82 21.06
N ARG A 198 -4.96 -11.42 22.22
CA ARG A 198 -5.31 -12.80 22.59
C ARG A 198 -4.85 -13.82 21.53
N CYS A 199 -3.72 -13.54 20.90
CA CYS A 199 -3.04 -14.40 19.95
C CYS A 199 -1.80 -15.02 20.62
N GLN A 200 -1.38 -16.19 20.14
CA GLN A 200 -0.20 -16.85 20.69
C GLN A 200 0.59 -17.58 19.59
N PHE A 201 1.88 -17.34 19.56
CA PHE A 201 2.85 -18.14 18.81
C PHE A 201 3.52 -19.12 19.77
N LEU A 202 3.63 -20.39 19.38
CA LEU A 202 3.99 -21.49 20.29
C LEU A 202 5.45 -21.93 20.15
N GLY A 203 6.25 -21.19 19.39
CA GLY A 203 7.57 -21.61 18.94
C GLY A 203 7.51 -22.42 17.64
N PRO A 204 8.57 -22.42 16.80
CA PRO A 204 8.49 -22.93 15.42
C PRO A 204 7.98 -24.37 15.29
N GLY A 205 8.53 -25.30 16.08
CA GLY A 205 8.16 -26.72 16.04
C GLY A 205 6.71 -26.96 16.48
N THR A 206 6.39 -26.58 17.72
CA THR A 206 5.06 -26.74 18.32
C THR A 206 3.99 -26.03 17.51
N HIS A 207 4.25 -24.80 17.05
CA HIS A 207 3.28 -24.02 16.29
C HIS A 207 2.97 -24.66 14.93
N SER A 208 4.01 -25.16 14.24
CA SER A 208 3.85 -25.85 12.96
C SER A 208 3.08 -27.17 13.11
N ALA A 209 3.29 -27.92 14.20
CA ALA A 209 2.52 -29.12 14.51
C ALA A 209 1.04 -28.79 14.75
N VAL A 210 0.73 -27.78 15.57
CA VAL A 210 -0.65 -27.37 15.82
C VAL A 210 -1.33 -26.86 14.55
N LEU A 211 -0.64 -26.09 13.69
CA LEU A 211 -1.21 -25.62 12.42
C LEU A 211 -1.56 -26.78 11.47
N ARG A 212 -0.69 -27.80 11.36
CA ARG A 212 -0.97 -29.00 10.56
C ARG A 212 -2.18 -29.76 11.11
N GLU A 213 -2.29 -29.92 12.42
CA GLU A 213 -3.45 -30.57 13.03
C GLU A 213 -4.76 -29.79 12.85
N ILE A 214 -4.71 -28.45 12.90
CA ILE A 214 -5.86 -27.62 12.56
C ILE A 214 -6.23 -27.85 11.09
N HIS A 215 -5.26 -27.77 10.18
CA HIS A 215 -5.52 -27.96 8.76
C HIS A 215 -6.14 -29.33 8.47
N LEU A 216 -5.55 -30.42 8.96
CA LEU A 216 -6.06 -31.78 8.81
C LEU A 216 -7.49 -31.95 9.35
N LEU A 217 -7.80 -31.35 10.50
CA LEU A 217 -9.14 -31.46 11.11
C LEU A 217 -10.23 -30.80 10.26
N PHE A 218 -9.89 -29.72 9.54
CA PHE A 218 -10.84 -28.99 8.70
C PHE A 218 -10.70 -29.33 7.21
N ASP A 219 -9.72 -30.15 6.84
CA ASP A 219 -9.54 -30.64 5.49
C ASP A 219 -10.78 -31.43 5.04
N GLY A 220 -11.19 -31.25 3.79
CA GLY A 220 -12.46 -31.78 3.27
C GLY A 220 -13.71 -30.95 3.62
N GLY A 221 -13.58 -29.82 4.32
CA GLY A 221 -14.66 -28.84 4.45
C GLY A 221 -15.74 -29.19 5.48
N PHE A 222 -15.50 -30.14 6.36
CA PHE A 222 -16.44 -30.50 7.42
C PHE A 222 -16.52 -29.40 8.50
N PRO A 223 -17.73 -28.98 8.89
CA PRO A 223 -17.89 -27.90 9.85
C PRO A 223 -17.75 -28.41 11.30
N VAL A 224 -16.81 -27.84 12.07
CA VAL A 224 -16.50 -28.26 13.45
C VAL A 224 -16.63 -27.06 14.41
N THR A 225 -17.09 -27.28 15.65
CA THR A 225 -17.09 -26.20 16.65
C THR A 225 -15.65 -25.89 17.10
N ARG A 226 -15.35 -24.61 17.36
CA ARG A 226 -14.05 -24.21 17.93
C ARG A 226 -13.70 -24.99 19.20
N LYS A 227 -14.68 -25.21 20.08
CA LYS A 227 -14.49 -25.95 21.35
C LYS A 227 -14.05 -27.39 21.11
N MET A 228 -14.68 -28.10 20.17
CA MET A 228 -14.31 -29.48 19.83
C MET A 228 -12.92 -29.52 19.18
N ALA A 229 -12.65 -28.63 18.23
CA ALA A 229 -11.34 -28.56 17.56
C ALA A 229 -10.21 -28.33 18.56
N VAL A 230 -10.34 -27.29 19.41
CA VAL A 230 -9.36 -26.98 20.47
C VAL A 230 -9.14 -28.16 21.41
N ARG A 231 -10.22 -28.83 21.86
CA ARG A 231 -10.12 -29.99 22.75
C ARG A 231 -9.39 -31.16 22.07
N SER A 232 -9.76 -31.49 20.84
CA SER A 232 -9.21 -32.62 20.09
C SER A 232 -7.72 -32.43 19.81
N ILE A 233 -7.34 -31.25 19.32
CA ILE A 233 -5.95 -30.94 18.96
C ILE A 233 -5.06 -30.90 20.20
N ALA A 234 -5.50 -30.23 21.27
CA ALA A 234 -4.72 -30.17 22.51
C ALA A 234 -4.54 -31.56 23.13
N ALA A 235 -5.57 -32.42 23.09
CA ALA A 235 -5.46 -33.79 23.59
C ALA A 235 -4.49 -34.64 22.75
N LYS A 236 -4.55 -34.52 21.41
CA LYS A 236 -3.69 -35.27 20.50
C LYS A 236 -2.21 -34.91 20.67
N LEU A 237 -1.91 -33.62 20.82
CA LEU A 237 -0.53 -33.11 20.85
C LEU A 237 0.09 -33.05 22.26
N ALA A 238 -0.67 -33.32 23.32
CA ALA A 238 -0.19 -33.15 24.70
C ALA A 238 1.01 -34.03 25.06
N LEU A 239 1.13 -35.23 24.45
CA LEU A 239 2.23 -36.15 24.70
C LEU A 239 3.55 -35.63 24.11
N ASP A 240 3.52 -35.22 22.84
CA ASP A 240 4.71 -34.75 22.13
C ASP A 240 5.08 -33.30 22.51
N PHE A 241 4.09 -32.50 22.88
CA PHE A 241 4.24 -31.09 23.22
C PHE A 241 3.48 -30.74 24.52
N PRO A 242 4.09 -30.98 25.70
CA PRO A 242 3.44 -30.76 27.00
C PRO A 242 2.96 -29.32 27.25
N THR A 243 3.52 -28.34 26.54
CA THR A 243 3.15 -26.92 26.63
C THR A 243 1.89 -26.56 25.83
N VAL A 244 1.35 -27.48 25.03
CA VAL A 244 0.14 -27.26 24.22
C VAL A 244 -1.10 -27.41 25.09
N THR A 245 -1.59 -26.28 25.59
CA THR A 245 -2.86 -26.21 26.34
C THR A 245 -4.03 -25.87 25.44
N LYS A 246 -5.26 -26.17 25.90
CA LYS A 246 -6.50 -25.72 25.23
C LYS A 246 -6.51 -24.20 25.02
N SER A 247 -6.01 -23.44 25.99
CA SER A 247 -5.90 -21.98 25.90
C SER A 247 -4.93 -21.55 24.79
N ALA A 248 -3.76 -22.19 24.72
CA ALA A 248 -2.75 -21.91 23.71
C ALA A 248 -3.25 -22.18 22.27
N VAL A 249 -3.90 -23.34 22.05
CA VAL A 249 -4.53 -23.66 20.76
C VAL A 249 -5.66 -22.66 20.44
N ASN A 250 -6.44 -22.27 21.45
CA ASN A 250 -7.50 -21.28 21.27
C ASN A 250 -6.95 -19.90 20.84
N HIS A 251 -5.84 -19.43 21.41
CA HIS A 251 -5.19 -18.19 20.98
C HIS A 251 -4.56 -18.30 19.59
N LEU A 252 -4.08 -19.48 19.17
CA LEU A 252 -3.63 -19.69 17.79
C LEU A 252 -4.81 -19.58 16.81
N PHE A 253 -5.97 -20.16 17.13
CA PHE A 253 -7.19 -19.94 16.33
C PHE A 253 -7.52 -18.46 16.16
N GLN A 254 -7.23 -17.61 17.14
CA GLN A 254 -7.47 -16.17 17.03
C GLN A 254 -6.68 -15.53 15.88
N ILE A 255 -5.46 -15.99 15.61
CA ILE A 255 -4.66 -15.55 14.46
C ILE A 255 -5.36 -15.95 13.15
N LEU A 256 -5.88 -17.19 13.09
CA LEU A 256 -6.57 -17.69 11.91
C LEU A 256 -7.92 -17.00 11.64
N TYR A 257 -8.62 -16.60 12.70
CA TYR A 257 -9.83 -15.80 12.59
C TYR A 257 -9.56 -14.42 12.02
N LEU A 258 -8.49 -13.76 12.49
CA LEU A 258 -8.06 -12.48 11.93
C LEU A 258 -7.71 -12.65 10.44
N GLY A 259 -7.12 -13.76 10.05
CA GLY A 259 -6.86 -14.08 8.65
C GLY A 259 -8.07 -14.42 7.79
N HIS A 260 -9.28 -14.47 8.37
CA HIS A 260 -10.52 -14.85 7.70
C HIS A 260 -10.44 -16.21 6.98
N LEU A 261 -9.73 -17.18 7.56
CA LEU A 261 -9.57 -18.51 6.96
C LEU A 261 -10.86 -19.35 7.01
N PHE A 262 -11.75 -19.05 7.96
CA PHE A 262 -12.96 -19.82 8.22
C PHE A 262 -14.23 -19.05 7.87
N VAL A 263 -15.26 -19.78 7.47
CA VAL A 263 -16.66 -19.32 7.42
C VAL A 263 -17.38 -19.80 8.67
N THR A 264 -18.13 -18.90 9.29
CA THR A 264 -18.99 -19.21 10.42
C THR A 264 -20.31 -19.79 9.91
N VAL A 265 -20.65 -21.01 10.35
CA VAL A 265 -21.92 -21.67 10.03
C VAL A 265 -22.82 -21.59 11.27
N PRO A 266 -23.91 -20.80 11.23
CA PRO A 266 -24.79 -20.61 12.38
C PRO A 266 -25.56 -21.89 12.73
N ARG A 267 -25.89 -22.05 14.02
CA ARG A 267 -26.73 -23.14 14.53
C ARG A 267 -27.74 -22.60 15.53
N GLN A 268 -29.02 -22.96 15.35
CA GLN A 268 -30.09 -22.58 16.26
C GLN A 268 -29.79 -23.09 17.69
N GLY A 269 -29.73 -22.16 18.65
CA GLY A 269 -29.52 -22.44 20.08
C GLY A 269 -28.20 -23.17 20.44
N LYS A 270 -27.21 -23.22 19.53
CA LYS A 270 -25.94 -23.92 19.74
C LYS A 270 -24.75 -23.07 19.28
N ALA A 271 -23.56 -23.41 19.77
CA ALA A 271 -22.34 -22.75 19.31
C ALA A 271 -22.16 -22.90 17.79
N PRO A 272 -21.74 -21.84 17.08
CA PRO A 272 -21.55 -21.90 15.63
C PRO A 272 -20.43 -22.87 15.26
N LEU A 273 -20.53 -23.43 14.06
CA LEU A 273 -19.46 -24.22 13.48
C LEU A 273 -18.53 -23.32 12.67
N MET A 274 -17.32 -23.80 12.48
CA MET A 274 -16.34 -23.21 11.60
C MET A 274 -16.15 -24.16 10.42
N ARG A 275 -16.01 -23.63 9.21
CA ARG A 275 -15.61 -24.39 8.03
C ARG A 275 -14.46 -23.69 7.34
N LEU A 276 -13.40 -24.42 7.01
CA LEU A 276 -12.28 -23.85 6.26
C LEU A 276 -12.74 -23.47 4.85
N LYS A 277 -12.34 -22.29 4.37
CA LYS A 277 -12.68 -21.89 3.01
C LYS A 277 -11.91 -22.73 1.98
N PRO A 278 -12.51 -23.08 0.83
CA PRO A 278 -11.89 -23.97 -0.15
C PRO A 278 -10.52 -23.50 -0.67
N GLU A 279 -10.31 -22.19 -0.79
CA GLU A 279 -9.03 -21.63 -1.22
C GLU A 279 -7.86 -21.93 -0.26
N PHE A 280 -8.13 -22.36 0.96
CA PHE A 280 -7.14 -22.72 1.97
C PHE A 280 -7.01 -24.24 2.18
N PHE A 281 -7.61 -25.08 1.31
CA PHE A 281 -7.40 -26.53 1.36
C PHE A 281 -5.95 -26.94 1.07
N PRO A 282 -5.20 -26.29 0.16
CA PRO A 282 -3.76 -26.51 0.07
C PRO A 282 -3.04 -25.96 1.31
N PHE A 283 -2.27 -26.80 2.00
CA PHE A 283 -1.60 -26.41 3.26
C PHE A 283 -0.66 -25.21 3.08
N GLU A 284 0.04 -25.09 1.95
CA GLU A 284 0.95 -23.98 1.68
C GLU A 284 0.21 -22.65 1.58
N VAL A 285 -1.03 -22.66 1.09
CA VAL A 285 -1.88 -21.46 0.99
C VAL A 285 -2.46 -21.12 2.36
N PHE A 286 -2.86 -22.12 3.14
CA PHE A 286 -3.28 -21.97 4.54
C PHE A 286 -2.15 -21.36 5.41
N GLU A 287 -0.94 -21.93 5.33
CA GLU A 287 0.23 -21.46 6.07
C GLU A 287 0.61 -20.03 5.65
N LEU A 288 0.61 -19.73 4.35
CA LEU A 288 0.85 -18.37 3.87
C LEU A 288 -0.16 -17.36 4.44
N GLN A 289 -1.46 -17.70 4.45
CA GLN A 289 -2.49 -16.81 4.99
C GLN A 289 -2.35 -16.63 6.52
N HIS A 290 -1.96 -17.67 7.23
CA HIS A 290 -1.59 -17.57 8.64
C HIS A 290 -0.41 -16.59 8.84
N ASP A 291 0.68 -16.75 8.10
CA ASP A 291 1.85 -15.88 8.21
C ASP A 291 1.53 -14.42 7.87
N MET A 292 0.70 -14.20 6.84
CA MET A 292 0.18 -12.88 6.49
C MET A 292 -0.62 -12.25 7.64
N SER A 293 -1.41 -13.04 8.35
CA SER A 293 -2.20 -12.58 9.50
C SER A 293 -1.31 -12.18 10.67
N LEU A 294 -0.28 -12.98 10.95
CA LEU A 294 0.72 -12.70 11.98
C LEU A 294 1.49 -11.41 11.64
N MET A 295 1.96 -11.27 10.40
CA MET A 295 2.64 -10.04 9.96
C MET A 295 1.72 -8.81 10.02
N ARG A 296 0.44 -8.95 9.66
CA ARG A 296 -0.51 -7.84 9.74
C ARG A 296 -0.68 -7.35 11.18
N ILE A 297 -0.78 -8.25 12.15
CA ILE A 297 -0.84 -7.88 13.58
C ILE A 297 0.36 -7.03 13.99
N LEU A 298 1.57 -7.43 13.59
CA LEU A 298 2.80 -6.69 13.92
C LEU A 298 2.84 -5.31 13.25
N LEU A 299 2.44 -5.22 11.98
CA LEU A 299 2.40 -3.97 11.24
C LEU A 299 1.39 -2.99 11.85
N GLU A 300 0.18 -3.46 12.16
CA GLU A 300 -0.86 -2.62 12.79
C GLU A 300 -0.45 -2.13 14.19
N ALA A 301 0.42 -2.87 14.89
CA ALA A 301 1.03 -2.42 16.13
C ALA A 301 2.21 -1.46 15.93
N GLY A 302 2.53 -1.08 14.70
CA GLY A 302 3.62 -0.16 14.39
C GLY A 302 5.02 -0.75 14.58
N LEU A 303 5.14 -2.06 14.82
CA LEU A 303 6.42 -2.70 15.07
C LEU A 303 7.23 -2.84 13.78
N ARG A 304 8.47 -2.35 13.82
CA ARG A 304 9.48 -2.59 12.78
C ARG A 304 10.47 -3.62 13.28
N VAL A 305 10.37 -4.84 12.74
CA VAL A 305 11.27 -5.94 13.10
C VAL A 305 12.15 -6.30 11.91
N ASP A 306 13.42 -6.60 12.19
CA ASP A 306 14.31 -7.14 11.19
C ASP A 306 13.78 -8.48 10.65
N LYS A 307 13.87 -8.65 9.32
CA LYS A 307 13.34 -9.84 8.64
C LYS A 307 14.11 -11.10 9.01
N ALA A 308 15.41 -10.94 9.24
CA ALA A 308 16.29 -12.02 9.63
C ALA A 308 15.89 -12.50 11.04
N GLN A 309 15.70 -11.57 11.99
CA GLN A 309 15.16 -11.84 13.32
C GLN A 309 13.79 -12.52 13.27
N LEU A 310 12.82 -11.99 12.50
CA LEU A 310 11.50 -12.62 12.34
C LEU A 310 11.59 -14.02 11.78
N SER A 311 12.46 -14.24 10.79
CA SER A 311 12.66 -15.56 10.20
C SER A 311 13.12 -16.56 11.27
N ARG A 312 14.04 -16.16 12.15
CA ARG A 312 14.51 -16.98 13.27
C ARG A 312 13.40 -17.28 14.26
N LEU A 313 12.63 -16.26 14.66
CA LEU A 313 11.60 -16.39 15.68
C LEU A 313 10.42 -17.26 15.23
N LEU A 314 10.01 -17.13 13.96
CA LEU A 314 8.83 -17.81 13.43
C LEU A 314 9.14 -19.19 12.83
N TYR A 315 10.33 -19.37 12.24
CA TYR A 315 10.67 -20.61 11.52
C TYR A 315 11.90 -21.32 12.08
N GLY A 316 12.56 -20.78 13.12
CA GLY A 316 13.76 -21.36 13.72
C GLY A 316 15.04 -21.18 12.90
N HIS A 317 14.99 -20.49 11.75
CA HIS A 317 16.13 -20.33 10.85
C HIS A 317 16.04 -19.04 10.03
N MET A 318 17.13 -18.64 9.36
CA MET A 318 17.21 -17.38 8.61
C MET A 318 16.74 -17.46 7.14
N LYS A 319 16.29 -18.64 6.67
CA LYS A 319 16.04 -18.89 5.23
C LYS A 319 14.76 -18.25 4.68
N LYS A 320 13.81 -17.84 5.53
CA LYS A 320 12.49 -17.30 5.12
C LYS A 320 12.45 -15.76 5.05
N GLN A 321 13.59 -15.07 5.05
CA GLN A 321 13.65 -13.60 4.94
C GLN A 321 12.95 -13.05 3.69
N ARG A 322 13.16 -13.68 2.52
CA ARG A 322 12.52 -13.28 1.26
C ARG A 322 11.01 -13.57 1.27
N HIS A 323 10.60 -14.65 1.92
CA HIS A 323 9.19 -14.98 2.14
C HIS A 323 8.49 -13.92 2.98
N ILE A 324 9.09 -13.52 4.11
CA ILE A 324 8.58 -12.43 4.95
C ILE A 324 8.51 -11.11 4.18
N GLN A 325 9.54 -10.79 3.39
CA GLN A 325 9.52 -9.59 2.54
C GLN A 325 8.36 -9.64 1.53
N SER A 326 8.16 -10.77 0.86
CA SER A 326 7.03 -11.00 -0.06
C SER A 326 5.69 -10.84 0.64
N ILE A 327 5.54 -11.34 1.88
CA ILE A 327 4.33 -11.13 2.69
C ILE A 327 4.11 -9.66 2.98
N VAL A 328 5.12 -8.93 3.46
CA VAL A 328 5.02 -7.49 3.76
C VAL A 328 4.66 -6.71 2.50
N ASP A 329 5.29 -7.02 1.37
CA ASP A 329 4.99 -6.38 0.09
C ASP A 329 3.57 -6.68 -0.39
N ARG A 330 3.09 -7.93 -0.24
CA ARG A 330 1.71 -8.30 -0.54
C ARG A 330 0.76 -7.54 0.37
N LEU A 331 0.99 -7.55 1.68
CA LEU A 331 0.18 -6.80 2.63
C LEU A 331 0.12 -5.34 2.20
N LEU A 332 1.24 -4.66 1.95
CA LEU A 332 1.28 -3.27 1.49
C LEU A 332 0.59 -3.02 0.13
N GLN A 333 0.47 -4.05 -0.72
CA GLN A 333 -0.10 -3.96 -2.06
C GLN A 333 -1.56 -4.44 -2.16
N ILE A 334 -2.08 -5.17 -1.16
CA ILE A 334 -3.48 -5.60 -1.15
C ILE A 334 -4.36 -4.38 -1.36
N SER A 335 -5.02 -4.37 -2.52
CA SER A 335 -6.00 -3.38 -2.93
C SER A 335 -7.32 -3.77 -2.29
N ASP A 336 -7.40 -3.63 -0.97
CA ASP A 336 -8.67 -3.71 -0.28
C ASP A 336 -9.36 -2.33 -0.43
N PRO A 337 -10.56 -2.28 -1.05
CA PRO A 337 -11.30 -1.04 -1.21
C PRO A 337 -11.51 -0.34 0.13
N GLN A 338 -11.73 -1.08 1.21
CA GLN A 338 -12.03 -0.56 2.55
C GLN A 338 -10.81 -0.16 3.38
N ARG A 339 -9.63 -0.31 2.80
CA ARG A 339 -8.39 -0.19 3.54
C ARG A 339 -8.08 1.24 3.97
N LYS A 340 -7.94 1.44 5.27
CA LYS A 340 -7.25 2.60 5.85
C LYS A 340 -5.73 2.35 5.87
N PHE A 341 -4.97 3.20 6.55
CA PHE A 341 -3.56 2.97 6.72
C PHE A 341 -3.33 1.63 7.45
N ILE A 342 -2.33 0.86 7.03
CA ILE A 342 -2.00 -0.41 7.70
C ILE A 342 -1.56 -0.17 9.13
N ILE A 343 -0.71 0.84 9.29
CA ILE A 343 -0.20 1.25 10.58
C ILE A 343 -1.02 2.47 10.95
N PRO A 344 -1.91 2.37 11.97
CA PRO A 344 -2.66 3.52 12.41
C PRO A 344 -1.73 4.65 12.82
N VAL A 345 -2.01 5.87 12.38
CA VAL A 345 -1.13 7.01 12.67
C VAL A 345 -1.01 7.23 14.19
N SER A 346 -2.13 7.05 14.91
CA SER A 346 -2.21 7.15 16.37
C SER A 346 -1.20 6.26 17.09
N THR A 347 -0.95 5.06 16.58
CA THR A 347 -0.03 4.08 17.18
C THR A 347 1.41 4.60 17.24
N LEU A 348 1.82 5.42 16.27
CA LEU A 348 3.17 5.99 16.23
C LEU A 348 3.19 7.43 16.77
N ALA A 349 2.07 8.14 16.69
CA ALA A 349 1.94 9.54 17.08
C ALA A 349 2.30 9.76 18.56
N GLU A 350 1.91 8.86 19.47
CA GLU A 350 2.24 8.97 20.89
C GLU A 350 3.75 8.97 21.13
N THR A 351 4.49 8.08 20.47
CA THR A 351 5.96 8.04 20.57
C THR A 351 6.58 9.32 20.02
N VAL A 352 6.00 9.91 18.96
CA VAL A 352 6.48 11.15 18.35
C VAL A 352 6.19 12.37 19.22
N ARG A 353 5.08 12.40 19.98
CA ARG A 353 4.76 13.53 20.89
C ARG A 353 5.83 13.75 21.96
N HIS A 354 6.62 12.72 22.28
CA HIS A 354 7.78 12.85 23.18
C HIS A 354 9.04 13.41 22.52
N VAL A 355 9.05 13.51 21.18
CA VAL A 355 10.13 14.10 20.39
C VAL A 355 9.72 15.55 20.11
N ASP A 356 10.37 16.50 20.79
CA ASP A 356 10.11 17.94 20.62
C ASP A 356 10.65 18.46 19.26
N ASP A 357 9.96 18.10 18.18
CA ASP A 357 10.27 18.50 16.81
C ASP A 357 8.99 18.94 16.08
N ALA A 358 8.90 20.24 15.80
CA ALA A 358 7.76 20.86 15.12
C ALA A 358 7.51 20.30 13.71
N ASN A 359 8.56 19.87 12.99
CA ASN A 359 8.40 19.25 11.67
C ASN A 359 7.82 17.84 11.77
N LEU A 360 8.23 17.06 12.78
CA LEU A 360 7.63 15.75 13.05
C LEU A 360 6.18 15.88 13.51
N ALA A 361 5.86 16.85 14.38
CA ALA A 361 4.49 17.13 14.78
C ALA A 361 3.60 17.50 13.57
N LYS A 362 4.14 18.30 12.63
CA LYS A 362 3.46 18.61 11.36
C LYS A 362 3.24 17.37 10.49
N VAL A 363 4.21 16.46 10.41
CA VAL A 363 4.07 15.18 9.69
C VAL A 363 2.94 14.35 10.30
N VAL A 364 2.89 14.20 11.64
CA VAL A 364 1.82 13.47 12.33
C VAL A 364 0.45 14.06 12.02
N LEU A 365 0.29 15.38 12.18
CA LEU A 365 -0.97 16.07 11.91
C LEU A 365 -1.48 15.83 10.47
N LEU A 366 -0.59 15.90 9.48
CA LEU A 366 -0.95 15.69 8.08
C LEU A 366 -1.29 14.21 7.79
N LEU A 367 -0.60 13.28 8.45
CA LEU A 367 -0.90 11.85 8.34
C LEU A 367 -2.26 11.52 8.98
N GLU A 368 -2.58 12.06 10.15
CA GLU A 368 -3.89 11.88 10.80
C GLU A 368 -5.04 12.39 9.91
N LYS A 369 -4.85 13.57 9.29
CA LYS A 369 -5.81 14.09 8.32
C LYS A 369 -5.99 13.14 7.13
N LEU A 370 -4.89 12.67 6.55
CA LEU A 370 -4.94 11.76 5.40
C LEU A 370 -5.60 10.41 5.78
N GLU A 371 -5.33 9.88 6.97
CA GLU A 371 -5.96 8.65 7.46
C GLU A 371 -7.49 8.76 7.61
N SER A 372 -8.01 9.99 7.81
CA SER A 372 -9.45 10.22 7.93
C SER A 372 -10.25 10.07 6.62
N PHE A 373 -9.59 10.12 5.46
CA PHE A 373 -10.25 10.02 4.15
C PHE A 373 -10.81 8.61 3.88
N GLY A 374 -11.96 8.55 3.18
CA GLY A 374 -12.50 7.31 2.62
C GLY A 374 -11.78 6.95 1.31
N TYR A 375 -11.10 5.80 1.27
CA TYR A 375 -10.31 5.33 0.12
C TYR A 375 -11.05 4.29 -0.76
N CYS A 376 -12.35 4.14 -0.50
CA CYS A 376 -13.20 3.08 -1.01
C CYS A 376 -14.05 3.57 -2.17
N ASP A 377 -14.61 4.76 -1.98
CA ASP A 377 -15.61 5.35 -2.85
C ASP A 377 -14.98 6.39 -3.76
N GLU A 378 -15.61 6.61 -4.90
CA GLU A 378 -15.22 7.67 -5.81
C GLU A 378 -15.28 9.04 -5.10
N PRO A 379 -14.16 9.78 -5.04
CA PRO A 379 -14.17 11.07 -4.35
C PRO A 379 -14.80 12.16 -5.23
N SER A 380 -15.52 13.07 -4.58
CA SER A 380 -15.82 14.37 -5.19
C SER A 380 -14.53 15.14 -5.45
N TRP A 381 -14.60 16.15 -6.33
CA TRP A 381 -13.45 17.00 -6.62
C TRP A 381 -12.88 17.69 -5.38
N ASP A 382 -13.73 18.17 -4.47
CA ASP A 382 -13.27 18.87 -3.27
C ASP A 382 -12.51 17.93 -2.31
N VAL A 383 -13.01 16.70 -2.13
CA VAL A 383 -12.33 15.67 -1.34
C VAL A 383 -10.98 15.32 -1.97
N LEU A 384 -10.94 15.13 -3.28
CA LEU A 384 -9.71 14.80 -3.99
C LEU A 384 -8.67 15.93 -3.91
N LEU A 385 -9.09 17.17 -4.13
CA LEU A 385 -8.21 18.34 -4.02
C LEU A 385 -7.68 18.53 -2.61
N ASP A 386 -8.51 18.32 -1.58
CA ASP A 386 -8.05 18.42 -0.19
C ASP A 386 -7.04 17.31 0.14
N ALA A 387 -7.29 16.07 -0.30
CA ALA A 387 -6.34 14.97 -0.13
C ALA A 387 -4.99 15.25 -0.82
N VAL A 388 -5.01 15.77 -2.06
CA VAL A 388 -3.77 16.10 -2.80
C VAL A 388 -3.06 17.31 -2.18
N LYS A 389 -3.79 18.29 -1.65
CA LYS A 389 -3.19 19.39 -0.89
C LYS A 389 -2.47 18.87 0.36
N ASN A 390 -3.13 18.03 1.17
CA ASN A 390 -2.54 17.46 2.37
C ASN A 390 -1.32 16.59 2.05
N VAL A 391 -1.34 15.80 0.96
CA VAL A 391 -0.16 15.01 0.56
C VAL A 391 0.98 15.90 0.07
N ALA A 392 0.68 17.01 -0.62
CA ALA A 392 1.69 17.96 -1.03
C ALA A 392 2.34 18.64 0.19
N ASP A 393 1.54 19.03 1.19
CA ASP A 393 2.04 19.56 2.47
C ASP A 393 2.89 18.52 3.21
N LEU A 394 2.50 17.24 3.13
CA LEU A 394 3.22 16.13 3.76
C LEU A 394 4.56 15.86 3.10
N VAL A 395 4.65 15.95 1.77
CA VAL A 395 5.92 15.84 1.03
C VAL A 395 6.86 16.98 1.43
N ASP A 396 6.35 18.20 1.56
CA ASP A 396 7.15 19.34 2.03
C ASP A 396 7.66 19.12 3.46
N ALA A 397 6.80 18.62 4.36
CA ALA A 397 7.19 18.29 5.73
C ALA A 397 8.21 17.14 5.80
N TYR A 398 8.06 16.11 4.96
CA TYR A 398 9.03 15.02 4.83
C TYR A 398 10.43 15.54 4.46
N VAL A 399 10.52 16.46 3.49
CA VAL A 399 11.80 17.06 3.08
C VAL A 399 12.43 17.89 4.20
N ALA A 400 11.61 18.54 5.05
CA ALA A 400 12.09 19.28 6.21
C ALA A 400 12.69 18.35 7.30
N VAL A 401 12.07 17.19 7.53
CA VAL A 401 12.55 16.20 8.52
C VAL A 401 13.77 15.41 8.02
N LYS A 402 13.81 15.09 6.72
CA LYS A 402 14.93 14.39 6.07
C LYS A 402 15.57 15.29 5.00
N PRO A 403 16.30 16.34 5.41
CA PRO A 403 16.98 17.20 4.45
C PRO A 403 18.06 16.42 3.70
N ASP A 404 18.31 16.86 2.46
CA ASP A 404 19.28 16.31 1.51
C ASP A 404 20.56 15.78 2.18
N GLU A 405 20.91 14.53 1.90
CA GLU A 405 22.11 13.87 2.43
C GLU A 405 23.40 14.66 2.13
N ARG A 406 23.41 15.48 1.06
CA ARG A 406 24.55 16.35 0.70
C ARG A 406 24.74 17.53 1.65
N ARG A 407 23.70 17.95 2.40
CA ARG A 407 23.81 19.04 3.39
C ARG A 407 24.36 18.57 4.74
N ARG A 408 24.58 17.27 4.93
CA ARG A 408 25.26 16.69 6.11
C ARG A 408 26.79 16.61 5.98
N ALA A 409 27.40 17.29 5.01
CA ALA A 409 28.84 17.47 5.02
C ALA A 409 29.25 18.31 6.24
N PRO A 410 30.15 17.84 7.12
CA PRO A 410 30.61 18.64 8.24
C PRO A 410 31.28 19.91 7.68
N ARG A 411 30.86 21.08 8.19
CA ARG A 411 31.65 22.30 8.03
C ARG A 411 33.01 22.00 8.64
N ARG A 412 34.02 21.74 7.81
CA ARG A 412 35.41 21.73 8.24
C ARG A 412 35.72 23.16 8.65
N HIS A 413 35.88 23.38 9.95
CA HIS A 413 36.62 24.52 10.48
C HIS A 413 38.09 24.15 10.55
#